data_AF-A0A5X8Y2R1-F1
#
_entry.id   AF-A0A5X8Y2R1-F1
#
_cell.length_a   1.000
_cell.length_b   1.000
_cell.length_c   1.000
_cell.angle_alpha   90.00
_cell.angle_beta   90.00
_cell.angle_gamma   90.00
#
_symmetry.space_group_name_H-M   'P 1'
#
loop_
_entity.id
_entity.type
_entity.pdbx_description
1 polymer ?
#
loop_
_entity_poly.entity_id
_entity_poly.type
_entity_poly.pdbx_seq_one_letter_code
_entity_poly.pdbx_strand_id
1 'polypeptide(L)' 'MEINEIKISLVHEWLLSYAGSEQVSSAILHVFPEAKLYSVVDFLTDEQRRHFLGKYATTTFIQNLPK' A
#
# COMPACT_ATOMS: atom_id res chain seq x y z
N MET A 1 22.20 5.28 -12.55
CA MET A 1 20.83 4.73 -12.50
C MET A 1 20.04 5.73 -11.70
N GLU A 2 19.13 6.44 -12.36
CA GLU A 2 18.25 7.39 -11.69
C GLU A 2 17.24 6.62 -10.84
N ILE A 3 16.78 7.18 -9.71
CA ILE A 3 15.77 6.51 -8.86
C ILE A 3 14.51 6.16 -9.66
N ASN A 4 14.16 6.98 -10.65
CA ASN A 4 13.01 6.79 -11.52
C ASN A 4 13.14 5.58 -12.46
N GLU A 5 14.35 5.04 -12.67
CA GLU A 5 14.59 3.83 -13.46
C GLU A 5 14.47 2.56 -12.62
N ILE A 6 14.43 2.68 -11.28
CA ILE A 6 14.39 1.56 -10.35
C ILE A 6 12.94 1.12 -10.15
N LYS A 7 12.69 -0.18 -10.29
CA LYS A 7 11.39 -0.77 -9.98
C LYS A 7 11.26 -0.97 -8.47
N ILE A 8 10.48 -0.13 -7.81
CA ILE A 8 10.27 -0.14 -6.36
C ILE A 8 8.90 -0.73 -6.04
N SER A 9 8.83 -1.54 -4.98
CA SER A 9 7.58 -2.09 -4.45
C SER A 9 7.57 -1.98 -2.93
N LEU A 10 6.48 -1.47 -2.38
CA LEU A 10 6.20 -1.43 -0.96
C LEU A 10 5.29 -2.61 -0.61
N VAL A 11 5.72 -3.43 0.34
CA VAL A 11 4.95 -4.56 0.86
C VAL A 11 4.56 -4.27 2.29
N HIS A 12 3.27 -4.33 2.59
CA HIS A 12 2.71 -4.19 3.93
C HIS A 12 2.00 -5.48 4.34
N GLU A 13 1.88 -5.80 5.63
CA GLU A 13 1.16 -7.02 6.03
C GLU A 13 -0.36 -6.86 5.83
N TRP A 14 -1.01 -5.98 6.57
CA TRP A 14 -2.46 -5.80 6.64
C TRP A 14 -2.80 -4.32 6.58
N LEU A 15 -3.54 -3.90 5.56
CA LEU A 15 -4.00 -2.51 5.46
C LEU A 15 -5.45 -2.45 5.94
N LEU A 16 -5.66 -2.23 7.24
CA LEU A 16 -7.00 -2.22 7.86
C LEU A 16 -7.52 -0.81 8.14
N SER A 17 -6.64 0.08 8.58
CA SER A 17 -7.00 1.44 8.97
C SER A 17 -5.80 2.35 8.81
N TYR A 18 -6.02 3.67 8.70
CA TYR A 18 -4.91 4.61 8.71
C TYR A 18 -4.41 4.89 10.13
N ALA A 19 -3.48 4.07 10.62
CA ALA A 19 -2.85 4.20 11.93
C ALA A 19 -1.33 4.35 11.79
N GLY A 20 -0.56 3.85 12.76
CA GLY A 20 0.88 4.13 12.86
C GLY A 20 1.70 3.55 11.70
N SER A 21 1.59 2.25 11.42
CA SER A 21 2.37 1.59 10.37
C SER A 21 1.92 2.02 8.97
N GLU A 22 0.64 2.35 8.80
CA GLU A 22 0.08 2.87 7.55
C GLU A 22 0.50 4.32 7.29
N GLN A 23 0.68 5.13 8.34
CA GLN A 23 1.28 6.47 8.21
C GLN A 23 2.72 6.40 7.68
N VAL A 24 3.53 5.44 8.17
CA VAL A 24 4.88 5.21 7.64
C VAL A 24 4.81 4.74 6.18
N SER A 25 3.91 3.81 5.87
CA SER A 25 3.73 3.29 4.52
C SER A 25 3.30 4.39 3.54
N SER A 26 2.38 5.25 3.97
CA SER A 26 1.96 6.47 3.27
C SER A 26 3.15 7.40 3.02
N ALA A 27 3.97 7.68 4.04
CA ALA A 27 5.16 8.52 3.88
C ALA A 27 6.15 7.94 2.86
N ILE A 28 6.39 6.61 2.90
CA ILE A 28 7.23 5.93 1.91
C ILE A 28 6.66 6.09 0.50
N LEU A 29 5.34 5.94 0.31
CA LEU A 29 4.70 6.13 -0.99
C LEU A 29 4.80 7.57 -1.49
N HIS A 30 4.83 8.56 -0.62
CA HIS A 30 5.05 9.96 -1.04
C HIS A 30 6.49 10.23 -1.48
N VAL A 31 7.48 9.51 -0.90
CA VAL A 31 8.88 9.56 -1.34
C VAL A 31 9.08 8.78 -2.65
N PHE A 32 8.33 7.69 -2.84
CA PHE A 32 8.36 6.87 -4.05
C PHE A 32 6.97 6.74 -4.69
N PRO A 33 6.46 7.79 -5.36
CA PRO A 33 5.10 7.81 -5.91
C PRO A 33 4.82 6.68 -6.91
N GLU A 34 5.85 6.25 -7.64
CA GLU A 34 5.78 5.17 -8.63
C GLU A 34 5.84 3.77 -8.02
N ALA A 35 6.07 3.65 -6.70
CA ALA A 35 6.12 2.35 -6.05
C ALA A 35 4.79 1.61 -6.19
N LYS A 36 4.88 0.31 -6.48
CA LYS A 36 3.73 -0.60 -6.45
C LYS A 36 3.44 -0.99 -5.00
N LEU A 37 2.16 -1.05 -4.64
CA LEU A 37 1.71 -1.42 -3.32
C LEU A 37 1.23 -2.88 -3.32
N TYR A 38 1.71 -3.65 -2.35
CA TYR A 38 1.30 -5.03 -2.10
C TYR A 38 0.93 -5.20 -0.64
N SER A 39 -0.04 -6.06 -0.36
CA SER A 39 -0.33 -6.48 1.01
C SER A 39 -0.92 -7.89 1.09
N VAL A 40 -0.97 -8.46 2.29
CA VAL A 40 -1.70 -9.72 2.51
C VAL A 40 -3.19 -9.47 2.29
N VAL A 41 -3.71 -8.42 2.94
CA VAL A 41 -5.07 -7.89 2.76
C VAL A 41 -5.08 -6.36 2.73
N ASP A 42 -6.07 -5.79 2.08
CA ASP A 42 -6.35 -4.37 1.94
C ASP A 42 -7.86 -4.12 2.12
N PHE A 43 -8.20 -3.55 3.27
CA PHE A 43 -9.54 -3.13 3.67
C PHE A 43 -9.60 -1.61 3.90
N LEU A 44 -8.63 -0.83 3.39
CA LEU A 44 -8.69 0.62 3.52
C LEU A 44 -9.92 1.17 2.82
N THR A 45 -10.58 2.10 3.49
CA THR A 45 -11.70 2.85 2.90
C THR A 45 -11.19 3.82 1.83
N ASP A 46 -12.05 4.23 0.90
CA ASP A 46 -11.69 5.20 -0.13
C ASP A 46 -11.20 6.54 0.46
N GLU A 47 -11.72 6.92 1.62
CA GLU A 47 -11.21 8.06 2.39
C GLU A 47 -9.76 7.86 2.85
N GLN A 48 -9.45 6.70 3.42
CA GLN A 48 -8.10 6.37 3.87
C GLN A 48 -7.11 6.26 2.71
N ARG A 49 -7.58 5.83 1.53
CA ARG A 49 -6.77 5.75 0.30
C ARG A 49 -6.23 7.08 -0.17
N ARG A 50 -6.83 8.20 0.23
CA ARG A 50 -6.28 9.54 -0.04
C ARG A 50 -4.86 9.69 0.55
N HIS A 51 -4.57 9.03 1.67
CA HIS A 51 -3.22 8.99 2.25
C HIS A 51 -2.25 8.09 1.46
N PHE A 52 -2.75 7.19 0.62
CA PHE A 52 -1.96 6.23 -0.16
C PHE A 52 -1.86 6.62 -1.64
N LEU A 53 -2.02 7.91 -1.98
CA LEU A 53 -2.03 8.41 -3.35
C LEU A 53 -3.09 7.73 -4.24
N GLY A 54 -4.21 7.29 -3.63
CA GLY A 54 -5.28 6.56 -4.32
C GLY A 54 -4.91 5.12 -4.69
N LYS A 55 -3.79 4.58 -4.22
CA LYS A 55 -3.35 3.22 -4.57
C LYS A 55 -4.21 2.16 -3.88
N TYR A 56 -4.43 1.07 -4.61
CA TYR A 56 -4.95 -0.19 -4.09
C TYR A 56 -3.83 -1.21 -4.09
N ALA A 57 -3.69 -1.94 -2.99
CA ALA A 57 -2.68 -2.98 -2.92
C ALA A 57 -3.06 -4.14 -3.84
N THR A 58 -2.07 -4.74 -4.49
CA THR A 58 -2.24 -6.10 -5.00
C THR A 58 -2.21 -7.05 -3.81
N THR A 59 -3.32 -7.76 -3.57
CA THR A 59 -3.50 -8.60 -2.38
C THR A 59 -3.27 -10.08 -2.67
N THR A 60 -3.13 -10.86 -1.59
CA THR A 60 -3.06 -12.32 -1.67
C THR A 60 -4.45 -12.96 -1.72
N PHE A 61 -4.50 -14.30 -1.77
CA PHE A 61 -5.75 -15.05 -1.69
C PHE A 61 -6.49 -14.88 -0.34
N ILE A 62 -5.77 -14.47 0.73
CA ILE A 62 -6.31 -14.30 2.09
C ILE A 62 -7.38 -13.20 2.15
N GLN A 63 -7.32 -12.20 1.26
CA GLN A 63 -8.31 -11.11 1.14
C GLN A 63 -9.76 -11.60 1.07
N ASN A 64 -9.96 -12.81 0.51
CA ASN A 64 -11.28 -13.37 0.23
C ASN A 64 -11.61 -14.59 1.12
N LEU A 65 -10.99 -14.70 2.31
CA LEU A 65 -11.27 -15.77 3.27
C LEU A 65 -12.14 -15.29 4.44
N PRO A 66 -12.98 -16.16 5.03
CA PRO A 66 -13.35 -17.49 4.54
C PRO A 66 -14.26 -17.39 3.29
N LYS A 67 -14.28 -18.43 2.46
CA LYS A 67 -15.21 -18.55 1.33
C LYS A 67 -16.41 -19.41 1.69
#